data_AF-A0A4Q5LE26-F1
#
_entry.id   AF-A0A4Q5LE26-F1
#
_cell.length_a   1.000
_cell.length_b   1.000
_cell.length_c   1.000
_cell.angle_alpha   90.00
_cell.angle_beta   90.00
_cell.angle_gamma   90.00
#
_symmetry.space_group_name_H-M   'P 1'
#
loop_
_entity.id
_entity.type
_entity.pdbx_description
1 polymer ?
#
loop_
_entity_poly.entity_id
_entity_poly.type
_entity_poly.pdbx_seq_one_letter_code
_entity_poly.pdbx_strand_id
1 'polypeptide(L)'
;MISLLRGGLLAALVGVASCPSARAQLFYTVKLSAESAWATNPRPVYVAQVVDARLTRSGLGWLSSGAENMRRLARFPQGLEHELTHFYGQVPRSPQALPLVLVVRRLSLAEQAANLQEVAQAEVVADFYYQHADGYHRVYHAAELTTDQAFDVTGRHDSNISRALLMALPPMATLSSEQAAAGPALTWAQVLHAPAPEPYPVQTAAKLHPGVYRTVADFQQNTPLAGVEWEAKEGVMFGTRAIVGTQPTGLKLRGDTPTGQWHDGRDYWGFCDGRQQYVRYGGAFYPLQRTAAGYEYQAPVYIDPRQQSQTMLYTPAGTLALQKPWWTAATLQLWPDTGFSSEKLPLTERADAPAAVATVVVYRRPDAAPDRPVQVSLNGQVMGTLRGGEYLTLPMPAGAPAEISVCGQAEREACFRFRPDLRAANYLDCHLGTATQPAPSVRLVSVDIGAAALQECAEAK
;
A
#
# COMPACT_ATOMS: atom_id res chain seq x y z
N MET A 1 -10.97 -31.71 81.83
CA MET A 1 -9.66 -31.16 81.38
C MET A 1 -9.57 -31.41 79.89
N ILE A 2 -10.13 -30.54 79.05
CA ILE A 2 -9.49 -29.36 78.42
C ILE A 2 -8.21 -29.76 77.68
N SER A 3 -8.31 -29.91 76.35
CA SER A 3 -7.28 -29.40 75.43
C SER A 3 -7.90 -29.14 74.06
N LEU A 4 -8.01 -27.84 73.74
CA LEU A 4 -8.41 -27.28 72.46
C LEU A 4 -7.20 -27.31 71.50
N LEU A 5 -7.36 -27.90 70.32
CA LEU A 5 -6.44 -27.71 69.20
C LEU A 5 -7.17 -26.93 68.10
N ARG A 6 -6.97 -25.61 68.11
CA ARG A 6 -7.28 -24.69 67.02
C ARG A 6 -6.25 -24.88 65.91
N GLY A 7 -6.62 -25.54 64.80
CA GLY A 7 -5.88 -25.52 63.55
C GLY A 7 -6.43 -24.40 62.66
N GLY A 8 -5.68 -23.31 62.53
CA GLY A 8 -6.04 -22.16 61.70
C GLY A 8 -5.99 -22.51 60.21
N LEU A 9 -7.10 -22.25 59.51
CA LEU A 9 -7.21 -22.35 58.06
C LEU A 9 -6.55 -21.11 57.44
N LEU A 10 -5.33 -21.25 56.92
CA LEU A 10 -4.65 -20.18 56.17
C LEU A 10 -5.26 -20.16 54.75
N ALA A 11 -6.14 -19.19 54.48
CA ALA A 11 -6.63 -18.91 53.14
C ALA A 11 -5.52 -18.24 52.33
N ALA A 12 -4.77 -19.01 51.54
CA ALA A 12 -3.85 -18.50 50.54
C ALA A 12 -4.67 -17.89 49.38
N LEU A 13 -4.80 -16.56 49.40
CA LEU A 13 -5.27 -15.78 48.25
C LEU A 13 -4.23 -15.92 47.11
N VAL A 14 -4.46 -16.87 46.21
CA VAL A 14 -3.77 -16.93 44.92
C VAL A 14 -4.29 -15.77 44.08
N GLY A 15 -3.59 -14.63 44.17
CA GLY A 15 -3.77 -13.53 43.23
C GLY A 15 -3.36 -14.00 41.85
N VAL A 16 -4.34 -14.35 41.01
CA VAL A 16 -4.11 -14.57 39.58
C VAL A 16 -3.71 -13.22 39.00
N ALA A 17 -2.40 -12.96 38.96
CA ALA A 17 -1.85 -11.85 38.21
C ALA A 17 -2.15 -12.14 36.74
N SER A 18 -3.24 -11.55 36.25
CA SER A 18 -3.58 -11.48 34.84
C SER A 18 -2.46 -10.71 34.15
N CYS A 19 -1.39 -11.39 33.74
CA CYS A 19 -0.44 -10.80 32.80
C CYS A 19 -1.28 -10.43 31.57
N PRO A 20 -1.40 -9.13 31.21
CA PRO A 20 -2.09 -8.76 29.99
C PRO A 20 -1.41 -9.53 28.88
N SER A 21 -2.16 -10.44 28.25
CA SER A 21 -1.67 -11.22 27.14
C SER A 21 -1.21 -10.21 26.11
N ALA A 22 0.12 -10.14 25.93
CA ALA A 22 0.73 -9.28 24.94
C ALA A 22 0.11 -9.67 23.61
N ARG A 23 -0.84 -8.86 23.13
CA ARG A 23 -1.47 -9.06 21.83
C ARG A 23 -0.35 -8.90 20.82
N ALA A 24 0.16 -10.03 20.34
CA ALA A 24 1.18 -10.05 19.31
C ALA A 24 0.68 -9.17 18.16
N GLN A 25 1.42 -8.11 17.85
CA GLN A 25 1.04 -7.20 16.78
C GLN A 25 1.06 -7.99 15.46
N LEU A 26 -0.13 -8.19 14.87
CA LEU A 26 -0.29 -8.94 13.62
C LEU A 26 0.35 -8.23 12.41
N PHE A 27 0.72 -6.96 12.58
CA PHE A 27 1.22 -6.10 11.52
C PHE A 27 2.60 -5.56 11.87
N TYR A 28 3.40 -5.33 10.84
CA TYR A 28 4.60 -4.50 10.95
C TYR A 28 4.20 -3.05 10.69
N THR A 29 4.60 -2.14 11.57
CA THR A 29 4.28 -0.71 11.46
C THR A 29 5.47 0.02 10.84
N VAL A 30 5.28 0.51 9.61
CA VAL A 30 6.28 1.33 8.92
C VAL A 30 6.21 2.75 9.44
N LYS A 31 7.37 3.35 9.73
CA LYS A 31 7.48 4.73 10.19
C LYS A 31 8.27 5.54 9.17
N LEU A 32 7.67 6.61 8.69
CA LEU A 32 8.34 7.53 7.79
C LEU A 32 9.05 8.61 8.59
N SER A 33 10.30 8.88 8.22
CA SER A 33 11.05 10.02 8.75
C SER A 33 11.78 10.70 7.60
N ALA A 34 11.64 12.02 7.51
CA ALA A 34 12.45 12.78 6.56
C ALA A 34 13.90 12.74 7.04
N GLU A 35 14.80 12.19 6.23
CA GLU A 35 16.23 12.24 6.52
C GLU A 35 16.69 13.70 6.62
N SER A 36 17.43 14.03 7.68
CA SER A 36 17.86 15.41 7.99
C SER A 36 18.61 16.10 6.84
N ALA A 37 19.32 15.34 6.01
CA ALA A 37 20.04 15.84 4.84
C ALA A 37 19.12 16.52 3.82
N TRP A 38 17.87 16.06 3.69
CA TRP A 38 16.91 16.57 2.71
C TRP A 38 16.12 17.78 3.20
N ALA A 39 16.18 18.07 4.51
CA ALA A 39 15.48 19.18 5.15
C ALA A 39 16.17 20.54 4.99
N THR A 40 17.22 20.66 4.16
CA THR A 40 18.05 21.87 4.11
C THR A 40 17.82 22.77 2.90
N ASN A 41 17.31 22.24 1.78
CA ASN A 41 17.13 23.01 0.55
C ASN A 41 15.64 23.20 0.21
N PRO A 42 15.12 24.45 0.27
CA PRO A 42 13.76 24.76 -0.16
C PRO A 42 13.49 24.28 -1.58
N ARG A 43 12.38 23.58 -1.78
CA ARG A 43 11.98 23.05 -3.08
C ARG A 43 11.03 23.99 -3.82
N PRO A 44 11.10 24.08 -5.16
CA PRO A 44 10.19 24.87 -6.00
C PRO A 44 8.86 24.14 -6.27
N VAL A 45 8.67 22.93 -5.74
CA VAL A 45 7.42 22.18 -5.77
C VAL A 45 7.17 21.60 -4.38
N TYR A 46 5.90 21.36 -4.04
CA TYR A 46 5.53 20.63 -2.82
C TYR A 46 4.31 19.75 -3.06
N VAL A 47 4.17 18.69 -2.28
CA VAL A 47 2.99 17.82 -2.33
C VAL A 47 1.87 18.45 -1.51
N ALA A 48 0.87 18.98 -2.19
CA ALA A 48 -0.30 19.61 -1.58
C ALA A 48 -1.40 18.60 -1.23
N GLN A 49 -1.47 17.49 -1.97
CA GLN A 49 -2.44 16.42 -1.77
C GLN A 49 -1.80 15.08 -2.12
N VAL A 50 -2.13 14.05 -1.33
CA VAL A 50 -1.79 12.66 -1.62
C VAL A 50 -3.06 11.89 -1.96
N VAL A 51 -2.97 11.01 -2.95
CA VAL A 51 -4.04 10.09 -3.36
C VAL A 51 -3.50 8.67 -3.40
N ASP A 52 -4.15 7.75 -2.67
CA ASP A 52 -3.86 6.32 -2.77
C ASP A 52 -4.59 5.70 -3.96
N ALA A 53 -3.96 5.66 -5.13
CA ALA A 53 -4.49 5.02 -6.33
C ALA A 53 -3.93 3.61 -6.56
N ARG A 54 -3.38 2.97 -5.52
CA ARG A 54 -2.88 1.60 -5.61
C ARG A 54 -4.02 0.62 -5.81
N LEU A 55 -3.76 -0.43 -6.58
CA LEU A 55 -4.70 -1.54 -6.77
C LEU A 55 -4.99 -2.27 -5.45
N THR A 56 -3.98 -2.39 -4.59
CA THR A 56 -4.07 -3.04 -3.27
C THR A 56 -3.75 -2.01 -2.20
N ARG A 57 -4.71 -1.69 -1.33
CA ARG A 57 -4.56 -0.68 -0.27
C ARG A 57 -4.31 -1.25 1.13
N SER A 58 -4.52 -2.56 1.29
CA SER A 58 -4.48 -3.28 2.57
C SER A 58 -3.10 -3.34 3.24
N GLY A 59 -2.01 -3.18 2.47
CA GLY A 59 -0.66 -3.23 3.00
C GLY A 59 0.40 -2.73 2.01
N LEU A 60 1.65 -2.82 2.45
CA LEU A 60 2.84 -2.45 1.68
C LEU A 60 3.62 -3.68 1.23
N GLY A 61 3.44 -4.84 1.87
CA GLY A 61 4.22 -6.04 1.57
C GLY A 61 4.34 -6.95 2.79
N TRP A 62 4.88 -8.14 2.59
CA TRP A 62 5.16 -9.07 3.66
C TRP A 62 6.61 -8.95 4.11
N LEU A 63 6.81 -8.69 5.39
CA LEU A 63 8.13 -8.60 6.02
C LEU A 63 8.30 -9.70 7.06
N SER A 64 9.52 -10.15 7.26
CA SER A 64 9.89 -11.06 8.33
C SER A 64 10.25 -10.21 9.55
N SER A 65 9.71 -10.50 10.74
CA SER A 65 10.02 -9.69 11.92
C SER A 65 10.10 -10.49 13.21
N GLY A 66 11.05 -10.10 14.06
CA GLY A 66 11.33 -10.70 15.35
C GLY A 66 12.27 -11.90 15.28
N ALA A 67 12.63 -12.45 16.44
CA ALA A 67 13.59 -13.56 16.56
C ALA A 67 13.12 -14.88 15.91
N GLU A 68 11.86 -14.94 15.48
CA GLU A 68 11.23 -16.08 14.81
C GLU A 68 10.91 -15.79 13.33
N ASN A 69 11.41 -14.67 12.79
CA ASN A 69 11.17 -14.22 11.40
C ASN A 69 9.71 -14.35 10.99
N MET A 70 8.80 -13.98 11.90
CA MET A 70 7.38 -14.13 11.64
C MET A 70 6.98 -13.19 10.51
N ARG A 71 6.32 -13.74 9.50
CA ARG A 71 5.75 -12.93 8.41
C ARG A 71 4.64 -12.04 8.93
N ARG A 72 4.80 -10.74 8.72
CA ARG A 72 3.85 -9.71 9.09
C ARG A 72 3.58 -8.83 7.89
N LEU A 73 2.30 -8.47 7.72
CA LEU A 73 1.92 -7.50 6.70
C LEU A 73 2.38 -6.12 7.17
N ALA A 74 3.20 -5.46 6.36
CA ALA A 74 3.63 -4.09 6.60
C ALA A 74 2.50 -3.11 6.25
N ARG A 75 2.27 -2.14 7.13
CA ARG A 75 1.29 -1.08 6.91
C ARG A 75 1.71 0.22 7.58
N PHE A 76 1.07 1.28 7.13
CA PHE A 76 1.08 2.56 7.81
C PHE A 76 0.05 2.58 8.94
N PRO A 77 0.36 3.16 10.11
CA PRO A 77 -0.55 3.15 11.25
C PRO A 77 -1.81 3.98 11.00
N GLN A 78 -1.71 5.12 10.29
CA GLN A 78 -2.86 6.00 10.00
C GLN A 78 -3.30 5.95 8.53
N GLY A 79 -2.74 5.01 7.75
CA GLY A 79 -2.99 4.88 6.31
C GLY A 79 -2.09 5.76 5.44
N LEU A 80 -1.96 5.39 4.17
CA LEU A 80 -0.99 5.97 3.24
C LEU A 80 -1.12 7.49 3.09
N GLU A 81 -2.33 7.99 2.85
CA GLU A 81 -2.55 9.41 2.59
C GLU A 81 -2.14 10.27 3.79
N HIS A 82 -2.46 9.83 5.01
CA HIS A 82 -2.07 10.52 6.24
C HIS A 82 -0.55 10.54 6.41
N GLU A 83 0.10 9.37 6.38
CA GLU A 83 1.54 9.26 6.61
C GLU A 83 2.35 10.02 5.56
N LEU A 84 1.97 9.94 4.28
CA LEU A 84 2.67 10.64 3.21
C LEU A 84 2.43 12.16 3.28
N THR A 85 1.22 12.61 3.63
CA THR A 85 0.96 14.05 3.84
C THR A 85 1.84 14.59 4.97
N HIS A 86 1.94 13.86 6.08
CA HIS A 86 2.81 14.22 7.19
C HIS A 86 4.30 14.19 6.80
N PHE A 87 4.73 13.16 6.05
CA PHE A 87 6.10 13.03 5.58
C PHE A 87 6.52 14.18 4.66
N TYR A 88 5.74 14.46 3.61
CA TYR A 88 6.06 15.55 2.68
C TYR A 88 5.87 16.95 3.28
N GLY A 89 5.02 17.09 4.30
CA GLY A 89 4.88 18.34 5.06
C GLY A 89 6.16 18.77 5.80
N GLN A 90 7.10 17.83 6.01
CA GLN A 90 8.41 18.11 6.61
C GLN A 90 9.45 18.60 5.60
N VAL A 91 9.17 18.50 4.29
CA VAL A 91 10.10 18.94 3.24
C VAL A 91 10.00 20.47 3.09
N PRO A 92 11.11 21.22 3.23
CA PRO A 92 11.07 22.67 3.09
C PRO A 92 10.62 23.09 1.69
N ARG A 93 9.69 24.03 1.64
CA ARG A 93 9.18 24.61 0.38
C ARG A 93 9.62 26.06 0.23
N SER A 94 9.94 26.46 -0.99
CA SER A 94 10.12 27.87 -1.33
C SER A 94 8.78 28.62 -1.26
N PRO A 95 8.77 29.94 -1.06
CA PRO A 95 7.53 30.73 -1.06
C PRO A 95 6.74 30.65 -2.37
N GLN A 96 7.43 30.38 -3.48
CA GLN A 96 6.87 30.24 -4.82
C GLN A 96 6.66 28.77 -5.22
N ALA A 97 6.71 27.84 -4.26
CA ALA A 97 6.63 26.42 -4.57
C ALA A 97 5.28 26.06 -5.20
N LEU A 98 5.30 25.34 -6.33
CA LEU A 98 4.11 24.88 -7.00
C LEU A 98 3.45 23.73 -6.22
N PRO A 99 2.13 23.80 -5.97
CA PRO A 99 1.39 22.70 -5.35
C PRO A 99 1.19 21.57 -6.36
N LEU A 100 1.57 20.36 -5.99
CA LEU A 100 1.34 19.15 -6.77
C LEU A 100 0.43 18.16 -6.03
N VAL A 101 -0.38 17.43 -6.79
CA VAL A 101 -1.10 16.24 -6.33
C VAL A 101 -0.24 15.03 -6.60
N LEU A 102 0.14 14.31 -5.54
CA LEU A 102 0.83 13.02 -5.61
C LEU A 102 -0.19 11.90 -5.72
N VAL A 103 -0.15 11.13 -6.80
CA VAL A 103 -0.99 9.96 -7.00
C VAL A 103 -0.13 8.71 -6.95
N VAL A 104 -0.25 7.96 -5.85
CA VAL A 104 0.56 6.76 -5.63
C VAL A 104 -0.08 5.58 -6.36
N ARG A 105 0.63 5.04 -7.35
CA ARG A 105 0.21 3.88 -8.16
C ARG A 105 0.69 2.57 -7.56
N ARG A 106 1.91 2.57 -7.01
CA ARG A 106 2.52 1.43 -6.32
C ARG A 106 3.37 1.94 -5.17
N LEU A 107 3.26 1.27 -4.03
CA LEU A 107 4.11 1.48 -2.87
C LEU A 107 4.28 0.14 -2.21
N SER A 108 5.48 -0.41 -2.28
CA SER A 108 5.70 -1.79 -1.91
C SER A 108 7.03 -2.02 -1.20
N LEU A 109 7.03 -2.98 -0.28
CA LEU A 109 8.17 -3.46 0.48
C LEU A 109 8.35 -4.96 0.25
N ALA A 110 9.60 -5.39 0.13
CA ALA A 110 9.92 -6.81 0.02
C ALA A 110 11.27 -7.12 0.70
N GLU A 111 11.39 -8.34 1.18
CA GLU A 111 12.64 -8.91 1.65
C GLU A 111 13.01 -10.10 0.77
N GLN A 112 14.29 -10.18 0.42
CA GLN A 112 14.85 -11.34 -0.26
C GLN A 112 15.94 -11.93 0.60
N ALA A 113 15.74 -13.17 1.07
CA ALA A 113 16.79 -13.92 1.74
C ALA A 113 17.71 -14.56 0.69
N ALA A 114 18.99 -14.18 0.67
CA ALA A 114 20.01 -14.70 -0.23
C ALA A 114 21.22 -15.19 0.59
N ASN A 115 21.24 -16.48 0.91
CA ASN A 115 22.27 -17.12 1.74
C ASN A 115 22.37 -16.49 3.14
N LEU A 116 23.52 -15.88 3.46
CA LEU A 116 23.79 -15.21 4.75
C LEU A 116 23.40 -13.72 4.73
N GLN A 117 22.90 -13.21 3.61
CA GLN A 117 22.50 -11.81 3.48
C GLN A 117 21.02 -11.74 3.14
N GLU A 118 20.36 -10.74 3.71
CA GLU A 118 19.03 -10.36 3.33
C GLU A 118 19.11 -9.05 2.53
N VAL A 119 18.14 -8.85 1.63
CA VAL A 119 17.99 -7.63 0.84
C VAL A 119 16.62 -7.05 1.17
N ALA A 120 16.58 -5.86 1.78
CA ALA A 120 15.36 -5.07 1.87
C ALA A 120 15.21 -4.25 0.60
N GLN A 121 14.00 -4.20 0.07
CA GLN A 121 13.65 -3.42 -1.10
C GLN A 121 12.42 -2.57 -0.80
N ALA A 122 12.44 -1.31 -1.25
CA ALA A 122 11.28 -0.44 -1.24
C ALA A 122 11.08 0.20 -2.61
N GLU A 123 9.86 0.11 -3.10
CA GLU A 123 9.45 0.63 -4.40
C GLU A 123 8.38 1.71 -4.26
N VAL A 124 8.53 2.78 -5.05
CA VAL A 124 7.53 3.83 -5.24
C VAL A 124 7.29 4.01 -6.73
N VAL A 125 6.04 3.84 -7.16
CA VAL A 125 5.59 4.32 -8.47
C VAL A 125 4.48 5.33 -8.26
N ALA A 126 4.68 6.53 -8.77
CA ALA A 126 3.76 7.62 -8.56
C ALA A 126 3.75 8.61 -9.73
N ASP A 127 2.61 9.30 -9.87
CA ASP A 127 2.47 10.42 -10.78
C ASP A 127 2.30 11.71 -9.97
N PHE A 128 2.82 12.81 -10.49
CA PHE A 128 2.62 14.14 -9.95
C PHE A 128 1.80 14.98 -10.92
N TYR A 129 0.73 15.59 -10.42
CA TYR A 129 -0.16 16.43 -11.21
C TYR A 129 -0.18 17.87 -10.70
N TYR A 130 -0.23 18.82 -11.62
CA TYR A 130 -0.53 20.21 -11.33
C TYR A 130 -2.00 20.48 -11.60
N GLN A 131 -2.68 21.11 -10.65
CA GLN A 131 -4.08 21.51 -10.81
C GLN A 131 -4.13 22.91 -11.44
N HIS A 132 -4.67 22.99 -12.64
CA HIS A 132 -4.89 24.23 -13.38
C HIS A 132 -6.40 24.48 -13.57
N ALA A 133 -6.77 25.63 -14.12
CA ALA A 133 -8.17 26.04 -14.28
C ALA A 133 -8.99 25.10 -15.18
N ASP A 134 -8.34 24.44 -16.14
CA ASP A 134 -8.95 23.53 -17.12
C ASP A 134 -8.88 22.05 -16.74
N GLY A 135 -8.16 21.69 -15.66
CA GLY A 135 -8.04 20.32 -15.19
C GLY A 135 -6.71 20.00 -14.51
N TYR A 136 -6.36 18.71 -14.50
CA TYR A 136 -5.11 18.22 -13.94
C TYR A 136 -4.11 17.88 -15.03
N HIS A 137 -2.88 18.36 -14.90
CA HIS A 137 -1.81 18.15 -15.88
C HIS A 137 -0.73 17.28 -15.26
N ARG A 138 -0.37 16.16 -15.91
CA ARG A 138 0.72 15.30 -15.40
C ARG A 138 2.05 15.99 -15.65
N VAL A 139 2.76 16.28 -14.57
CA VAL A 139 4.05 16.99 -14.58
C VAL A 139 5.21 16.00 -14.57
N TYR A 140 5.07 14.91 -13.81
CA TYR A 140 6.15 13.94 -13.61
C TYR A 140 5.60 12.54 -13.35
N HIS A 141 6.35 11.54 -13.79
CA HIS A 141 6.13 10.14 -13.45
C HIS A 141 7.42 9.64 -12.79
N ALA A 142 7.28 9.05 -11.60
CA ALA A 142 8.37 8.49 -10.82
C ALA A 142 8.21 6.97 -10.71
N ALA A 143 9.31 6.24 -10.87
CA ALA A 143 9.40 4.81 -10.66
C ALA A 143 10.74 4.51 -9.97
N GLU A 144 10.75 4.59 -8.65
CA GLU A 144 11.95 4.51 -7.83
C GLU A 144 12.03 3.20 -7.07
N LEU A 145 13.24 2.64 -7.00
CA LEU A 145 13.57 1.45 -6.22
C LEU A 145 14.80 1.73 -5.37
N THR A 146 14.66 1.47 -4.08
CA THR A 146 15.80 1.45 -3.16
C THR A 146 16.03 0.04 -2.65
N THR A 147 17.29 -0.27 -2.42
CA THR A 147 17.72 -1.55 -1.87
C THR A 147 18.72 -1.32 -0.75
N ASP A 148 18.71 -2.19 0.25
CA ASP A 148 19.73 -2.26 1.29
C ASP A 148 20.02 -3.72 1.63
N GLN A 149 21.28 -4.03 1.93
CA GLN A 149 21.75 -5.38 2.21
C GLN A 149 22.31 -5.45 3.62
N ALA A 150 21.83 -6.38 4.44
CA ALA A 150 22.32 -6.59 5.79
C ALA A 150 22.05 -8.03 6.26
N PHE A 151 22.57 -8.40 7.42
CA PHE A 151 22.23 -9.67 8.08
C PHE A 151 20.80 -9.69 8.63
N ASP A 152 20.28 -8.52 9.00
CA ASP A 152 18.87 -8.28 9.34
C ASP A 152 18.48 -6.97 8.65
N VAL A 153 17.55 -7.08 7.69
CA VAL A 153 17.10 -5.93 6.90
C VAL A 153 15.75 -5.39 7.34
N THR A 154 15.09 -6.02 8.32
CA THR A 154 13.74 -5.65 8.75
C THR A 154 13.69 -4.19 9.22
N GLY A 155 14.75 -3.73 9.89
CA GLY A 155 14.88 -2.35 10.36
C GLY A 155 15.25 -1.33 9.28
N ARG A 156 15.54 -1.78 8.04
CA ARG A 156 15.98 -0.91 6.92
C ARG A 156 14.82 -0.40 6.07
N HIS A 157 13.63 -0.99 6.21
CA HIS A 157 12.47 -0.62 5.39
C HIS A 157 12.04 0.82 5.59
N ASP A 158 12.03 1.32 6.82
CA ASP A 158 11.68 2.72 7.15
C ASP A 158 12.58 3.72 6.39
N SER A 159 13.89 3.48 6.36
CA SER A 159 14.83 4.32 5.60
C SER A 159 14.72 4.11 4.09
N ASN A 160 14.54 2.88 3.63
CA ASN A 160 14.41 2.56 2.20
C ASN A 160 13.18 3.24 1.59
N ILE A 161 12.01 3.11 2.22
CA ILE A 161 10.79 3.73 1.72
C ILE A 161 10.89 5.26 1.77
N SER A 162 11.47 5.83 2.83
CA SER A 162 11.66 7.28 2.94
C SER A 162 12.57 7.81 1.83
N ARG A 163 13.68 7.10 1.55
CA ARG A 163 14.60 7.43 0.46
C ARG A 163 13.95 7.27 -0.92
N ALA A 164 13.20 6.21 -1.16
CA ALA A 164 12.47 6.00 -2.42
C ALA A 164 11.44 7.11 -2.66
N LEU A 165 10.70 7.52 -1.62
CA LEU A 165 9.74 8.63 -1.68
C LEU A 165 10.44 9.97 -1.99
N LEU A 166 11.61 10.22 -1.40
CA LEU A 166 12.39 11.42 -1.67
C LEU A 166 12.99 11.43 -3.08
N MET A 167 13.48 10.28 -3.56
CA MET A 167 13.95 10.12 -4.95
C MET A 167 12.80 10.33 -5.95
N ALA A 168 11.58 9.95 -5.58
CA ALA A 168 10.40 10.11 -6.43
C ALA A 168 9.97 11.58 -6.59
N LEU A 169 10.44 12.48 -5.72
CA LEU A 169 10.14 13.91 -5.88
C LEU A 169 10.77 14.45 -7.17
N PRO A 170 10.01 15.23 -7.97
CA PRO A 170 10.54 15.78 -9.20
C PRO A 170 11.81 16.62 -8.95
N PRO A 171 12.90 16.42 -9.72
CA PRO A 171 14.15 17.17 -9.55
C PRO A 171 14.08 18.62 -10.08
N MET A 172 12.88 19.18 -10.24
CA MET A 172 12.65 20.35 -11.08
C MET A 172 12.99 21.65 -10.36
N ALA A 173 14.24 22.11 -10.45
CA ALA A 173 14.69 23.37 -9.85
C ALA A 173 13.94 24.63 -10.37
N THR A 174 13.24 24.56 -11.52
CA THR A 174 12.73 25.74 -12.24
C THR A 174 11.34 25.54 -12.87
N LEU A 175 10.53 24.59 -12.41
CA LEU A 175 9.21 24.36 -13.01
C LEU A 175 8.32 25.59 -12.81
N SER A 176 7.83 26.20 -13.89
CA SER A 176 6.80 27.25 -13.85
C SER A 176 5.39 26.67 -13.97
N SER A 177 4.36 27.47 -13.63
CA SER A 177 2.95 27.10 -13.82
C SER A 177 2.63 26.80 -15.28
N GLU A 178 3.19 27.56 -16.22
CA GLU A 178 2.97 27.38 -17.65
C GLU A 178 3.59 26.06 -18.14
N GLN A 179 4.79 25.73 -17.66
CA GLN A 179 5.44 24.46 -17.98
C GLN A 179 4.68 23.27 -17.38
N ALA A 180 4.19 23.42 -16.15
CA ALA A 180 3.40 22.39 -15.47
C ALA A 180 2.05 22.12 -16.17
N ALA A 181 1.50 23.12 -16.87
CA ALA A 181 0.24 23.04 -17.62
C ALA A 181 0.43 22.77 -19.13
N ALA A 182 1.63 22.42 -19.58
CA ALA A 182 1.91 22.20 -21.01
C ALA A 182 1.35 20.86 -21.56
N GLY A 183 0.91 19.96 -20.68
CA GLY A 183 0.35 18.65 -21.02
C GLY A 183 -1.13 18.70 -21.40
N PRO A 184 -1.72 17.54 -21.76
CA PRO A 184 -3.17 17.44 -21.89
C PRO A 184 -3.83 17.57 -20.52
N ALA A 185 -4.90 18.38 -20.45
CA ALA A 185 -5.74 18.48 -19.26
C ALA A 185 -6.52 17.18 -19.04
N LEU A 186 -6.44 16.65 -17.82
CA LEU A 186 -7.13 15.45 -17.38
C LEU A 186 -8.23 15.79 -16.38
N THR A 187 -9.34 15.07 -16.48
CA THR A 187 -10.38 15.07 -15.45
C THR A 187 -9.89 14.34 -14.19
N TRP A 188 -10.50 14.61 -13.05
CA TRP A 188 -10.18 13.88 -11.82
C TRP A 188 -10.37 12.36 -11.94
N ALA A 189 -11.41 11.91 -12.64
CA ALA A 189 -11.63 10.50 -12.91
C ALA A 189 -10.47 9.88 -13.71
N GLN A 190 -9.94 10.60 -14.71
CA GLN A 190 -8.75 10.16 -15.45
C GLN A 190 -7.48 10.19 -14.60
N VAL A 191 -7.34 11.10 -13.64
CA VAL A 191 -6.24 11.08 -12.68
C VAL A 191 -6.29 9.84 -11.80
N LEU A 192 -7.47 9.50 -11.27
CA LEU A 192 -7.66 8.30 -10.44
C LEU A 192 -7.44 7.01 -11.21
N HIS A 193 -7.93 6.96 -12.45
CA HIS A 193 -7.89 5.78 -13.33
C HIS A 193 -6.93 5.96 -14.50
N ALA A 194 -5.81 6.67 -14.27
CA ALA A 194 -4.88 6.94 -15.37
C ALA A 194 -4.54 5.63 -16.07
N PRO A 195 -4.50 5.65 -17.41
CA PRO A 195 -4.22 4.44 -18.17
C PRO A 195 -2.92 3.83 -17.65
N ALA A 196 -2.88 2.50 -17.63
CA ALA A 196 -1.64 1.79 -17.35
C ALA A 196 -0.52 2.39 -18.22
N PRO A 197 0.71 2.52 -17.70
CA PRO A 197 1.82 3.00 -18.49
C PRO A 197 1.91 2.22 -19.80
N GLU A 198 2.36 2.90 -20.86
CA GLU A 198 2.55 2.23 -22.15
C GLU A 198 3.45 1.00 -21.94
N PRO A 199 3.05 -0.17 -22.47
CA PRO A 199 3.80 -1.38 -22.23
C PRO A 199 5.21 -1.24 -22.82
N TYR A 200 6.22 -1.70 -22.09
CA TYR A 200 7.61 -1.63 -22.54
C TYR A 200 7.80 -2.46 -23.82
N PRO A 201 8.76 -2.09 -24.70
CA PRO A 201 9.05 -2.83 -25.93
C PRO A 201 9.17 -4.35 -25.71
N VAL A 202 9.78 -4.76 -24.61
CA VAL A 202 9.91 -6.18 -24.26
C VAL A 202 8.58 -6.91 -24.07
N GLN A 203 7.54 -6.24 -23.58
CA GLN A 203 6.21 -6.82 -23.35
C GLN A 203 5.42 -6.99 -24.65
N THR A 204 5.64 -6.11 -25.63
CA THR A 204 4.89 -6.07 -26.91
C THR A 204 5.67 -6.64 -28.09
N ALA A 205 6.98 -6.88 -27.95
CA ALA A 205 7.82 -7.39 -29.03
C ALA A 205 7.31 -8.73 -29.56
N ALA A 206 7.09 -8.78 -30.88
CA ALA A 206 6.76 -10.01 -31.59
C ALA A 206 7.90 -11.04 -31.56
N LYS A 207 9.15 -10.55 -31.46
CA LYS A 207 10.35 -11.38 -31.35
C LYS A 207 11.20 -10.90 -30.19
N LEU A 208 11.56 -11.83 -29.31
CA LEU A 208 12.50 -11.58 -28.24
C LEU A 208 13.94 -11.63 -28.74
N HIS A 209 14.78 -10.72 -28.24
CA HIS A 209 16.20 -10.72 -28.58
C HIS A 209 16.97 -11.63 -27.63
N PRO A 210 17.59 -12.72 -28.13
CA PRO A 210 18.39 -13.60 -27.29
C PRO A 210 19.64 -12.85 -26.79
N GLY A 211 19.99 -13.06 -25.53
CA GLY A 211 21.11 -12.35 -24.89
C GLY A 211 20.89 -12.10 -23.40
N VAL A 212 21.88 -11.46 -22.79
CA VAL A 212 21.87 -11.12 -21.36
C VAL A 212 21.49 -9.65 -21.15
N TYR A 213 20.68 -9.37 -20.14
CA TYR A 213 20.30 -8.02 -19.74
C TYR A 213 21.09 -7.66 -18.48
N ARG A 214 21.92 -6.61 -18.55
CA ARG A 214 22.68 -6.16 -17.39
C ARG A 214 21.80 -5.36 -16.44
N THR A 215 20.90 -4.56 -16.99
CA THR A 215 20.01 -3.67 -16.23
C THR A 215 18.54 -3.93 -16.54
N VAL A 216 17.66 -3.39 -15.69
CA VAL A 216 16.20 -3.34 -15.96
C VAL A 216 15.92 -2.57 -17.25
N ALA A 217 16.65 -1.50 -17.52
CA ALA A 217 16.47 -0.69 -18.73
C ALA A 217 16.78 -1.51 -20.00
N ASP A 218 17.86 -2.31 -19.99
CA ASP A 218 18.19 -3.22 -21.11
C ASP A 218 17.02 -4.18 -21.37
N PHE A 219 16.45 -4.74 -20.29
CA PHE A 219 15.30 -5.63 -20.36
C PHE A 219 14.08 -4.93 -20.91
N GLN A 220 13.70 -3.76 -20.37
CA GLN A 220 12.56 -2.96 -20.83
C GLN A 220 12.63 -2.69 -22.34
N GLN A 221 13.82 -2.30 -22.81
CA GLN A 221 14.07 -1.97 -24.22
C GLN A 221 14.31 -3.21 -25.10
N ASN A 222 14.23 -4.43 -24.56
CA ASN A 222 14.54 -5.68 -25.28
C ASN A 222 15.90 -5.59 -26.03
N THR A 223 16.88 -4.96 -25.40
CA THR A 223 18.21 -4.68 -25.98
C THR A 223 19.27 -5.37 -25.14
N PRO A 224 19.51 -6.68 -25.32
CA PRO A 224 20.52 -7.39 -24.56
C PRO A 224 21.93 -6.88 -24.90
N LEU A 225 22.87 -7.15 -23.99
CA LEU A 225 24.26 -6.74 -24.14
C LEU A 225 24.91 -7.42 -25.36
N ALA A 226 25.40 -6.61 -26.30
CA ALA A 226 26.04 -7.09 -27.52
C ALA A 226 27.43 -7.69 -27.24
N GLY A 227 27.82 -8.68 -28.05
CA GLY A 227 29.17 -9.27 -28.01
C GLY A 227 29.45 -10.25 -26.86
N VAL A 228 28.49 -10.48 -25.95
CA VAL A 228 28.67 -11.45 -24.86
C VAL A 228 28.27 -12.84 -25.30
N GLU A 229 29.22 -13.77 -25.30
CA GLU A 229 28.96 -15.21 -25.44
C GLU A 229 28.38 -15.77 -24.13
N TRP A 230 27.25 -16.47 -24.23
CA TRP A 230 26.54 -16.99 -23.08
C TRP A 230 25.97 -18.38 -23.36
N GLU A 231 25.81 -19.17 -22.29
CA GLU A 231 25.19 -20.50 -22.34
C GLU A 231 24.28 -20.68 -21.13
N ALA A 232 22.99 -20.90 -21.37
CA ALA A 232 22.06 -21.32 -20.33
C ALA A 232 22.22 -22.83 -20.07
N LYS A 233 22.36 -23.21 -18.81
CA LYS A 233 22.43 -24.61 -18.38
C LYS A 233 21.33 -24.90 -17.38
N GLU A 234 20.47 -25.86 -17.72
CA GLU A 234 19.49 -26.39 -16.79
C GLU A 234 20.18 -27.06 -15.59
N GLY A 235 19.61 -26.90 -14.39
CA GLY A 235 19.98 -27.69 -13.21
C GLY A 235 21.28 -27.29 -12.49
N VAL A 236 21.98 -26.24 -12.90
CA VAL A 236 23.15 -25.76 -12.15
C VAL A 236 22.71 -24.83 -11.01
N MET A 237 22.36 -25.41 -9.86
CA MET A 237 22.27 -24.68 -8.59
C MET A 237 23.51 -24.97 -7.75
N PHE A 238 24.23 -23.93 -7.36
CA PHE A 238 25.27 -24.04 -6.33
C PHE A 238 24.59 -23.92 -4.95
N GLY A 239 24.41 -25.03 -4.24
CA GLY A 239 24.11 -25.03 -2.80
C GLY A 239 22.64 -25.14 -2.38
N THR A 240 21.68 -24.80 -3.24
CA THR A 240 20.24 -25.02 -2.97
C THR A 240 19.78 -26.32 -3.62
N ARG A 241 19.21 -27.24 -2.83
CA ARG A 241 18.57 -28.45 -3.35
C ARG A 241 17.44 -28.03 -4.30
N ALA A 242 17.20 -28.80 -5.36
CA ALA A 242 16.05 -28.61 -6.24
C ALA A 242 14.76 -28.57 -5.39
N ILE A 243 14.10 -27.42 -5.36
CA ILE A 243 12.83 -27.27 -4.64
C ILE A 243 11.73 -27.72 -5.59
N VAL A 244 10.94 -28.69 -5.14
CA VAL A 244 9.82 -29.27 -5.90
C VAL A 244 8.92 -28.14 -6.39
N GLY A 245 8.68 -28.09 -7.70
CA GLY A 245 7.87 -27.06 -8.35
C GLY A 245 8.65 -25.87 -8.92
N THR A 246 9.96 -25.75 -8.65
CA THR A 246 10.79 -24.72 -9.29
C THR A 246 11.70 -25.34 -10.37
N GLN A 247 11.88 -24.63 -11.48
CA GLN A 247 12.82 -24.99 -12.55
C GLN A 247 13.86 -23.87 -12.72
N PRO A 248 14.82 -23.75 -11.79
CA PRO A 248 15.87 -22.75 -11.94
C PRO A 248 16.77 -23.10 -13.12
N THR A 249 17.18 -22.08 -13.85
CA THR A 249 18.17 -22.18 -14.92
C THR A 249 19.44 -21.48 -14.46
N GLY A 250 20.59 -22.14 -14.61
CA GLY A 250 21.88 -21.52 -14.39
C GLY A 250 22.32 -20.78 -15.65
N LEU A 251 22.91 -19.59 -15.50
CA LEU A 251 23.55 -18.87 -16.60
C LEU A 251 25.06 -18.96 -16.43
N LYS A 252 25.75 -19.57 -17.41
CA LYS A 252 27.20 -19.46 -17.53
C LYS A 252 27.53 -18.48 -18.64
N LEU A 253 28.50 -17.63 -18.38
CA LEU A 253 28.95 -16.63 -19.34
C LEU A 253 30.41 -16.82 -19.64
N ARG A 254 30.79 -16.64 -20.89
CA ARG A 254 32.19 -16.60 -21.26
C ARG A 254 32.63 -15.14 -21.18
N GLY A 255 33.63 -14.87 -20.35
CA GLY A 255 34.17 -13.51 -20.25
C GLY A 255 35.11 -13.20 -21.40
N ASP A 256 35.25 -11.91 -21.74
CA ASP A 256 36.35 -11.35 -22.53
C ASP A 256 37.67 -11.38 -21.75
N THR A 257 37.90 -12.41 -20.95
CA THR A 257 39.21 -12.65 -20.37
C THR A 257 40.10 -13.24 -21.47
N PRO A 258 41.41 -12.94 -21.49
CA PRO A 258 42.35 -13.56 -22.44
C PRO A 258 42.34 -15.09 -22.41
N THR A 259 41.83 -15.68 -21.31
CA THR A 259 41.74 -17.11 -21.08
C THR A 259 40.42 -17.72 -21.57
N GLY A 260 39.43 -16.91 -21.98
CA GLY A 260 38.10 -17.37 -22.39
C GLY A 260 37.37 -18.14 -21.29
N GLN A 261 37.64 -17.82 -20.02
CA GLN A 261 37.09 -18.54 -18.87
C GLN A 261 35.60 -18.24 -18.68
N TRP A 262 34.88 -19.28 -18.28
CA TRP A 262 33.49 -19.19 -17.88
C TRP A 262 33.39 -18.58 -16.48
N HIS A 263 32.57 -17.55 -16.33
CA HIS A 263 32.16 -16.99 -15.04
C HIS A 263 30.66 -17.19 -14.84
N ASP A 264 30.22 -17.10 -13.58
CA ASP A 264 28.80 -17.13 -13.27
C ASP A 264 28.13 -15.80 -13.65
N GLY A 265 26.92 -15.88 -14.20
CA GLY A 265 26.15 -14.69 -14.61
C GLY A 265 25.60 -13.87 -13.44
N ARG A 266 26.31 -13.77 -12.31
CA ARG A 266 25.83 -13.10 -11.11
C ARG A 266 25.73 -11.58 -11.25
N ASP A 267 26.34 -10.96 -12.25
CA ASP A 267 26.27 -9.49 -12.39
C ASP A 267 25.16 -9.02 -13.35
N TYR A 268 24.29 -9.95 -13.78
CA TYR A 268 23.23 -9.66 -14.75
C TYR A 268 21.87 -9.68 -14.07
N TRP A 269 21.00 -8.79 -14.55
CA TRP A 269 19.63 -8.70 -14.07
C TRP A 269 18.77 -9.86 -14.59
N GLY A 270 18.97 -10.27 -15.85
CA GLY A 270 18.17 -11.30 -16.50
C GLY A 270 18.80 -11.77 -17.82
N PHE A 271 18.15 -12.69 -18.52
CA PHE A 271 18.51 -13.07 -19.89
C PHE A 271 17.29 -13.54 -20.68
N CYS A 272 17.44 -13.67 -21.99
CA CYS A 272 16.46 -14.31 -22.87
C CYS A 272 17.16 -15.29 -23.81
N ASP A 273 16.56 -16.45 -24.02
CA ASP A 273 17.07 -17.47 -24.97
C ASP A 273 16.46 -17.36 -26.38
N GLY A 274 15.71 -16.28 -26.63
CA GLY A 274 14.94 -16.04 -27.85
C GLY A 274 13.52 -16.60 -27.83
N ARG A 275 13.17 -17.41 -26.82
CA ARG A 275 11.82 -17.96 -26.60
C ARG A 275 11.23 -17.54 -25.26
N GLN A 276 12.04 -17.65 -24.22
CA GLN A 276 11.68 -17.45 -22.83
C GLN A 276 12.59 -16.40 -22.21
N GLN A 277 12.01 -15.59 -21.33
CA GLN A 277 12.73 -14.56 -20.58
C GLN A 277 12.96 -15.06 -19.16
N TYR A 278 14.05 -14.64 -18.55
CA TYR A 278 14.46 -15.07 -17.22
C TYR A 278 14.90 -13.88 -16.38
N VAL A 279 14.53 -13.87 -15.10
CA VAL A 279 14.98 -12.89 -14.12
C VAL A 279 15.90 -13.54 -13.10
N ARG A 280 16.91 -12.81 -12.64
CA ARG A 280 17.76 -13.24 -11.54
C ARG A 280 17.06 -13.02 -10.20
N TYR A 281 17.01 -14.07 -9.38
CA TYR A 281 16.50 -14.02 -8.01
C TYR A 281 17.30 -15.00 -7.14
N GLY A 282 17.73 -14.59 -5.94
CA GLY A 282 18.48 -15.48 -5.03
C GLY A 282 19.73 -16.13 -5.65
N GLY A 283 20.37 -15.47 -6.62
CA GLY A 283 21.56 -15.99 -7.32
C GLY A 283 21.29 -16.99 -8.46
N ALA A 284 20.04 -17.34 -8.75
CA ALA A 284 19.64 -18.20 -9.87
C ALA A 284 18.71 -17.43 -10.83
N PHE A 285 18.44 -18.00 -12.00
CA PHE A 285 17.51 -17.41 -12.97
C PHE A 285 16.23 -18.22 -13.06
N TYR A 286 15.10 -17.52 -13.09
CA TYR A 286 13.76 -18.12 -13.13
C TYR A 286 12.99 -17.65 -14.36
N PRO A 287 12.24 -18.56 -15.03
CA PRO A 287 11.49 -18.21 -16.22
C PRO A 287 10.33 -17.27 -15.86
N LEU A 288 10.25 -16.16 -16.59
CA LEU A 288 9.20 -15.16 -16.47
C LEU A 288 7.96 -15.54 -17.28
N GLN A 289 6.81 -15.61 -16.64
CA GLN A 289 5.51 -15.70 -17.29
C GLN A 289 4.94 -14.29 -17.46
N ARG A 290 4.56 -13.93 -18.69
CA ARG A 290 3.89 -12.66 -18.97
C ARG A 290 2.48 -12.67 -18.39
N THR A 291 2.09 -11.56 -17.75
CA THR A 291 0.72 -11.32 -17.28
C THR A 291 0.22 -9.97 -17.76
N ALA A 292 -1.06 -9.68 -17.57
CA ALA A 292 -1.63 -8.37 -17.90
C ALA A 292 -1.01 -7.22 -17.09
N ALA A 293 -0.48 -7.51 -15.89
CA ALA A 293 0.08 -6.51 -14.99
C ALA A 293 1.62 -6.42 -15.03
N GLY A 294 2.30 -7.29 -15.78
CA GLY A 294 3.77 -7.37 -15.78
C GLY A 294 4.24 -8.80 -16.00
N TYR A 295 5.06 -9.31 -15.07
CA TYR A 295 5.59 -10.66 -15.13
C TYR A 295 5.41 -11.39 -13.79
N GLU A 296 5.31 -12.70 -13.83
CA GLU A 296 5.29 -13.58 -12.66
C GLU A 296 6.32 -14.70 -12.83
N TYR A 297 6.85 -15.24 -11.74
CA TYR A 297 7.74 -16.41 -11.77
C TYR A 297 7.67 -17.18 -10.47
N GLN A 298 8.01 -18.47 -10.52
CA GLN A 298 8.06 -19.32 -9.34
C GLN A 298 9.50 -19.43 -8.85
N ALA A 299 9.74 -18.97 -7.63
CA ALA A 299 11.05 -18.99 -7.00
C ALA A 299 10.93 -19.44 -5.54
N PRO A 300 12.02 -19.94 -4.96
CA PRO A 300 12.03 -20.32 -3.57
C PRO A 300 12.03 -19.09 -2.67
N VAL A 301 11.09 -19.04 -1.73
CA VAL A 301 11.07 -18.06 -0.64
C VAL A 301 11.37 -18.77 0.66
N TYR A 302 12.18 -18.12 1.49
CA TYR A 302 12.51 -18.63 2.81
C TYR A 302 11.26 -18.59 3.70
N ILE A 303 10.98 -19.71 4.38
CA ILE A 303 9.96 -19.78 5.43
C ILE A 303 10.64 -20.27 6.69
N ASP A 304 10.51 -19.51 7.77
CA ASP A 304 11.04 -19.92 9.07
C ASP A 304 10.41 -21.27 9.49
N PRO A 305 11.22 -22.30 9.78
CA PRO A 305 10.74 -23.62 10.21
C PRO A 305 9.77 -23.58 11.40
N ARG A 306 9.88 -22.57 12.27
CA ARG A 306 8.99 -22.41 13.42
C ARG A 306 7.57 -22.03 13.01
N GLN A 307 7.39 -21.29 11.91
CA GLN A 307 6.05 -21.01 11.39
C GLN A 307 5.35 -22.27 10.87
N GLN A 308 6.10 -23.20 10.27
CA GLN A 308 5.54 -24.49 9.84
C GLN A 308 5.09 -25.36 11.01
N SER A 309 5.72 -25.21 12.19
CA SER A 309 5.35 -25.97 13.39
C SER A 309 3.96 -25.64 13.92
N GLN A 310 3.47 -24.41 13.71
CA GLN A 310 2.10 -24.02 14.07
C GLN A 310 1.04 -24.55 13.09
N THR A 311 1.45 -24.93 11.88
CA THR A 311 0.59 -25.59 10.88
C THR A 311 0.75 -27.11 10.86
N MET A 312 1.40 -27.70 11.88
CA MET A 312 1.31 -29.15 12.14
C MET A 312 -0.10 -29.50 12.62
N LEU A 313 -1.04 -29.51 11.68
CA LEU A 313 -2.25 -30.30 11.76
C LEU A 313 -1.81 -31.74 12.07
N TYR A 314 -2.13 -32.20 13.27
CA TYR A 314 -2.09 -33.61 13.62
C TYR A 314 -2.90 -34.38 12.57
N THR A 315 -2.24 -34.94 11.57
CA THR A 315 -2.89 -35.93 10.71
C THR A 315 -3.21 -37.13 11.58
N PRO A 316 -4.45 -37.68 11.54
CA PRO A 316 -4.89 -38.77 12.42
C PRO A 316 -4.02 -40.04 12.39
N ALA A 317 -3.10 -40.15 11.41
CA ALA A 317 -2.26 -41.32 11.19
C ALA A 317 -0.91 -41.32 11.94
N GLY A 318 -0.60 -40.32 12.78
CA GLY A 318 0.59 -40.34 13.66
C GLY A 318 1.95 -40.38 12.93
N THR A 319 1.99 -40.11 11.63
CA THR A 319 3.22 -40.08 10.84
C THR A 319 3.93 -38.74 11.02
N LEU A 320 5.11 -38.77 11.65
CA LEU A 320 6.04 -37.65 11.67
C LEU A 320 6.49 -37.37 10.23
N ALA A 321 5.86 -36.40 9.56
CA ALA A 321 6.33 -35.92 8.28
C ALA A 321 7.72 -35.30 8.48
N LEU A 322 8.73 -35.90 7.83
CA LEU A 322 10.11 -35.42 7.81
C LEU A 322 10.13 -33.92 7.48
N GLN A 323 10.92 -33.18 8.25
CA GLN A 323 11.11 -31.73 8.17
C GLN A 323 11.05 -31.23 6.73
N LYS A 324 9.97 -30.51 6.40
CA LYS A 324 9.86 -29.82 5.13
C LYS A 324 11.04 -28.86 5.00
N PRO A 325 11.57 -28.67 3.78
CA PRO A 325 12.61 -27.67 3.57
C PRO A 325 12.11 -26.29 4.04
N TRP A 326 12.99 -25.57 4.72
CA TRP A 326 13.01 -24.13 5.02
C TRP A 326 12.75 -23.18 3.82
N TRP A 327 12.40 -23.73 2.66
CA TRP A 327 12.04 -23.00 1.45
C TRP A 327 10.76 -23.59 0.88
N THR A 328 9.85 -22.72 0.42
CA THR A 328 8.72 -23.11 -0.43
C THR A 328 8.83 -22.42 -1.77
N ALA A 329 8.31 -23.06 -2.82
CA ALA A 329 8.02 -22.33 -4.04
C ALA A 329 6.90 -21.31 -3.76
N ALA A 330 7.13 -20.06 -4.13
CA ALA A 330 6.10 -19.03 -4.16
C ALA A 330 6.07 -18.36 -5.53
N THR A 331 4.90 -17.84 -5.89
CA THR A 331 4.76 -17.01 -7.09
C THR A 331 5.13 -15.58 -6.74
N LEU A 332 6.20 -15.10 -7.34
CA LEU A 332 6.67 -13.72 -7.24
C LEU A 332 6.14 -12.92 -8.42
N GLN A 333 5.77 -11.69 -8.15
CA GLN A 333 5.43 -10.70 -9.16
C GLN A 333 6.65 -9.82 -9.42
N LEU A 334 6.99 -9.67 -10.70
CA LEU A 334 8.03 -8.76 -11.16
C LEU A 334 7.39 -7.58 -11.87
N TRP A 335 7.72 -6.38 -11.40
CA TRP A 335 7.28 -5.15 -12.01
C TRP A 335 8.34 -4.63 -12.97
N PRO A 336 8.01 -4.48 -14.27
CA PRO A 336 9.01 -4.11 -15.27
C PRO A 336 9.51 -2.68 -15.10
N ASP A 337 8.75 -1.78 -14.46
CA ASP A 337 9.12 -0.36 -14.31
C ASP A 337 10.43 -0.17 -13.54
N THR A 338 10.63 -0.97 -12.50
CA THR A 338 11.76 -0.82 -11.55
C THR A 338 12.59 -2.09 -11.42
N GLY A 339 12.09 -3.23 -11.91
CA GLY A 339 12.65 -4.54 -11.63
C GLY A 339 12.34 -5.07 -10.22
N PHE A 340 11.47 -4.39 -9.46
CA PHE A 340 11.05 -4.83 -8.13
C PHE A 340 10.36 -6.20 -8.19
N SER A 341 10.77 -7.11 -7.32
CA SER A 341 10.18 -8.44 -7.16
C SER A 341 9.63 -8.60 -5.76
N SER A 342 8.35 -8.95 -5.65
CA SER A 342 7.73 -9.26 -4.36
C SER A 342 6.81 -10.45 -4.48
N GLU A 343 6.47 -11.05 -3.34
CA GLU A 343 5.34 -11.97 -3.30
C GLU A 343 4.06 -11.23 -3.67
N LYS A 344 3.20 -11.92 -4.42
CA LYS A 344 1.89 -11.39 -4.78
C LYS A 344 1.04 -11.24 -3.52
N LEU A 345 0.71 -10.00 -3.17
CA LEU A 345 -0.27 -9.75 -2.12
C LEU A 345 -1.61 -10.34 -2.56
N PRO A 346 -2.32 -11.09 -1.70
CA PRO A 346 -3.65 -11.53 -2.03
C PRO A 346 -4.52 -10.30 -2.33
N LEU A 347 -5.23 -10.35 -3.46
CA LEU A 347 -6.25 -9.35 -3.83
C LEU A 347 -7.49 -9.56 -2.96
N THR A 348 -7.34 -9.66 -1.64
CA THR A 348 -8.46 -9.83 -0.70
C THR A 348 -9.27 -8.55 -0.56
N GLU A 349 -8.69 -7.40 -0.91
CA GLU A 349 -9.38 -6.12 -1.09
C GLU A 349 -9.07 -5.62 -2.50
N ARG A 350 -9.83 -6.10 -3.49
CA ARG A 350 -9.82 -5.46 -4.82
C ARG A 350 -10.22 -3.99 -4.63
N ALA A 351 -9.55 -3.06 -5.31
CA ALA A 351 -10.02 -1.68 -5.44
C ALA A 351 -11.44 -1.59 -6.04
N ASP A 352 -11.92 -2.67 -6.67
CA ASP A 352 -13.30 -2.83 -7.16
C ASP A 352 -14.30 -3.30 -6.09
N ALA A 353 -13.87 -3.53 -4.84
CA ALA A 353 -14.82 -3.48 -3.74
C ALA A 353 -15.48 -2.10 -3.86
N PRO A 354 -16.81 -2.04 -4.10
CA PRO A 354 -17.49 -0.84 -4.62
C PRO A 354 -16.95 0.37 -3.88
N ALA A 355 -16.22 1.23 -4.63
CA ALA A 355 -15.35 2.28 -4.10
C ALA A 355 -16.00 2.82 -2.84
N ALA A 356 -15.39 2.53 -1.68
CA ALA A 356 -16.06 2.62 -0.38
C ALA A 356 -16.98 3.83 -0.35
N VAL A 357 -18.28 3.57 -0.52
CA VAL A 357 -19.27 4.62 -0.64
C VAL A 357 -19.29 5.24 0.73
N ALA A 358 -18.75 6.46 0.86
CA ALA A 358 -18.91 7.21 2.09
C ALA A 358 -20.40 7.23 2.42
N THR A 359 -20.76 6.69 3.58
CA THR A 359 -22.13 6.77 4.05
C THR A 359 -22.23 8.06 4.84
N VAL A 360 -22.94 9.03 4.31
CA VAL A 360 -23.25 10.25 5.06
C VAL A 360 -24.63 10.06 5.68
N VAL A 361 -24.69 10.04 7.01
CA VAL A 361 -25.95 9.91 7.75
C VAL A 361 -26.29 11.25 8.38
N VAL A 362 -27.42 11.83 7.97
CA VAL A 362 -27.97 13.03 8.59
C VAL A 362 -29.09 12.59 9.52
N TYR A 363 -28.97 12.90 10.80
CA TYR A 363 -30.00 12.55 11.78
C TYR A 363 -30.48 13.79 12.51
N ARG A 364 -31.67 13.69 13.08
CA ARG A 364 -32.26 14.73 13.91
C ARG A 364 -32.82 14.12 15.18
N ARG A 365 -32.27 14.52 16.32
CA ARG A 365 -32.78 14.08 17.63
C ARG A 365 -34.19 14.66 17.89
N PRO A 366 -34.98 14.07 18.79
CA PRO A 366 -36.15 14.74 19.35
C PRO A 366 -35.70 16.07 19.98
N ASP A 367 -36.03 17.19 19.34
CA ASP A 367 -35.59 18.53 19.73
C ASP A 367 -36.78 19.42 20.13
N ALA A 368 -36.59 20.74 20.13
CA ALA A 368 -37.64 21.68 20.56
C ALA A 368 -38.84 21.78 19.60
N ALA A 369 -38.77 21.16 18.42
CA ALA A 369 -39.88 21.12 17.45
C ALA A 369 -39.94 19.79 16.68
N PRO A 370 -40.19 18.66 17.36
CA PRO A 370 -40.06 17.33 16.75
C PRO A 370 -40.96 17.13 15.53
N ASP A 371 -42.14 17.77 15.50
CA ASP A 371 -43.10 17.64 14.39
C ASP A 371 -42.81 18.53 13.18
N ARG A 372 -41.90 19.50 13.31
CA ARG A 372 -41.57 20.42 12.22
C ARG A 372 -40.60 19.75 11.25
N PRO A 373 -40.95 19.52 9.97
CA PRO A 373 -40.05 18.86 9.04
C PRO A 373 -38.88 19.79 8.63
N VAL A 374 -37.70 19.20 8.46
CA VAL A 374 -36.52 19.86 7.88
C VAL A 374 -36.18 19.16 6.56
N GLN A 375 -36.17 19.90 5.45
CA GLN A 375 -35.75 19.35 4.16
C GLN A 375 -34.22 19.26 4.12
N VAL A 376 -33.68 18.10 3.73
CA VAL A 376 -32.24 17.87 3.63
C VAL A 376 -31.84 17.80 2.17
N SER A 377 -30.80 18.55 1.79
CA SER A 377 -30.20 18.53 0.46
C SER A 377 -28.71 18.21 0.51
N LEU A 378 -28.22 17.54 -0.53
CA LEU A 378 -26.81 17.24 -0.77
C LEU A 378 -26.39 17.93 -2.06
N ASN A 379 -25.45 18.87 -1.97
CA ASN A 379 -24.99 19.69 -3.10
C ASN A 379 -26.14 20.37 -3.87
N GLY A 380 -27.15 20.85 -3.13
CA GLY A 380 -28.35 21.50 -3.70
C GLY A 380 -29.44 20.55 -4.20
N GLN A 381 -29.18 19.23 -4.25
CA GLN A 381 -30.20 18.24 -4.59
C GLN A 381 -30.95 17.79 -3.35
N VAL A 382 -32.28 17.92 -3.33
CA VAL A 382 -33.12 17.45 -2.22
C VAL A 382 -33.05 15.94 -2.10
N MET A 383 -32.69 15.45 -0.92
CA MET A 383 -32.54 14.03 -0.60
C MET A 383 -33.71 13.48 0.21
N GLY A 384 -34.38 14.32 0.99
CA GLY A 384 -35.53 13.92 1.81
C GLY A 384 -35.93 14.97 2.84
N THR A 385 -36.76 14.56 3.80
CA THR A 385 -37.19 15.38 4.94
C THR A 385 -36.98 14.63 6.24
N LEU A 386 -36.62 15.36 7.31
CA LEU A 386 -36.40 14.84 8.66
C LEU A 386 -37.32 15.49 9.69
N ARG A 387 -38.01 14.67 10.48
CA ARG A 387 -38.64 15.03 11.76
C ARG A 387 -37.74 14.67 12.94
N GLY A 388 -38.14 15.05 14.16
CA GLY A 388 -37.45 14.65 15.38
C GLY A 388 -37.48 13.13 15.57
N GLY A 389 -36.33 12.51 15.83
CA GLY A 389 -36.17 11.06 15.95
C GLY A 389 -35.95 10.33 14.63
N GLU A 390 -35.73 11.05 13.52
CA GLU A 390 -35.51 10.45 12.21
C GLU A 390 -34.07 10.61 11.72
N TYR A 391 -33.70 9.79 10.72
CA TYR A 391 -32.44 9.91 10.01
C TYR A 391 -32.59 9.61 8.52
N LEU A 392 -31.67 10.15 7.72
CA LEU A 392 -31.52 9.92 6.29
C LEU A 392 -30.10 9.44 6.02
N THR A 393 -30.00 8.38 5.23
CA THR A 393 -28.73 7.91 4.68
C THR A 393 -28.57 8.47 3.28
N LEU A 394 -27.52 9.26 3.07
CA LEU A 394 -27.20 9.86 1.80
C LEU A 394 -26.13 9.00 1.13
N PRO A 395 -26.48 8.23 0.06
CA PRO A 395 -25.50 7.44 -0.65
C PRO A 395 -24.56 8.38 -1.42
N MET A 396 -23.26 8.28 -1.17
CA MET A 396 -22.28 9.03 -1.94
C MET A 396 -21.96 8.29 -3.25
N PRO A 397 -22.17 8.88 -4.43
CA PRO A 397 -21.74 8.25 -5.66
C PRO A 397 -20.21 8.07 -5.66
N ALA A 398 -19.74 6.99 -6.27
CA ALA A 398 -18.32 6.83 -6.54
C ALA A 398 -17.81 8.05 -7.33
N GLY A 399 -16.74 8.69 -6.84
CA GLY A 399 -16.23 9.94 -7.44
C GLY A 399 -16.92 11.23 -6.96
N ALA A 400 -17.61 11.19 -5.82
CA ALA A 400 -18.09 12.40 -5.16
C ALA A 400 -16.98 13.47 -5.03
N PRO A 401 -17.33 14.76 -5.12
CA PRO A 401 -16.35 15.84 -4.99
C PRO A 401 -15.64 15.74 -3.63
N ALA A 402 -14.39 16.19 -3.61
CA ALA A 402 -13.54 16.13 -2.40
C ALA A 402 -14.18 16.83 -1.20
N GLU A 403 -15.02 17.85 -1.44
CA GLU A 403 -15.85 18.52 -0.45
C GLU A 403 -17.32 18.46 -0.90
N ILE A 404 -18.21 18.18 0.04
CA ILE A 404 -19.66 18.14 -0.16
C ILE A 404 -20.33 19.18 0.72
N SER A 405 -21.51 19.65 0.31
CA SER A 405 -22.37 20.55 1.09
C SER A 405 -23.66 19.84 1.46
N VAL A 406 -23.91 19.68 2.75
CA VAL A 406 -25.19 19.17 3.27
C VAL A 406 -25.95 20.32 3.88
N CYS A 407 -27.16 20.59 3.39
CA CYS A 407 -27.99 21.68 3.87
C CYS A 407 -29.28 21.16 4.51
N GLY A 408 -29.70 21.81 5.59
CA GLY A 408 -31.00 21.64 6.21
C GLY A 408 -31.83 22.91 5.99
N GLN A 409 -33.07 22.76 5.54
CA GLN A 409 -34.00 23.87 5.31
C GLN A 409 -35.28 23.71 6.12
N ALA A 410 -35.57 24.73 6.92
CA ALA A 410 -36.87 24.91 7.57
C ALA A 410 -37.57 26.14 6.95
N GLU A 411 -37.62 27.29 7.62
CA GLU A 411 -37.99 28.57 6.99
C GLU A 411 -36.82 29.18 6.21
N ARG A 412 -35.60 28.96 6.70
CA ARG A 412 -34.33 29.36 6.10
C ARG A 412 -33.41 28.15 6.01
N GLU A 413 -32.51 28.18 5.04
CA GLU A 413 -31.51 27.15 4.81
C GLU A 413 -30.24 27.42 5.63
N ALA A 414 -29.61 26.36 6.13
CA ALA A 414 -28.25 26.38 6.65
C ALA A 414 -27.48 25.18 6.09
N CYS A 415 -26.23 25.42 5.66
CA CYS A 415 -25.38 24.42 5.02
C CYS A 415 -24.11 24.17 5.83
N PHE A 416 -23.66 22.92 5.81
CA PHE A 416 -22.37 22.49 6.33
C PHE A 416 -21.55 21.86 5.21
N ARG A 417 -20.31 22.36 5.01
CA ARG A 417 -19.37 21.85 4.00
C ARG A 417 -18.26 21.07 4.66
N PHE A 418 -17.97 19.88 4.14
CA PHE A 418 -16.89 19.04 4.65
C PHE A 418 -16.41 18.03 3.61
N ARG A 419 -15.25 17.43 3.87
CA ARG A 419 -14.72 16.31 3.09
C ARG A 419 -15.11 14.98 3.78
N PRO A 420 -15.92 14.11 3.16
CA PRO A 420 -16.32 12.85 3.79
C PRO A 420 -15.13 11.91 3.96
N ASP A 421 -15.06 11.24 5.11
CA ASP A 421 -14.21 10.07 5.25
C ASP A 421 -14.80 8.93 4.42
N LEU A 422 -14.08 8.50 3.39
CA LEU A 422 -14.51 7.39 2.53
C LEU A 422 -14.36 6.02 3.20
N ARG A 423 -13.71 5.94 4.36
CA ARG A 423 -13.44 4.70 5.09
C ARG A 423 -14.38 4.48 6.27
N ALA A 424 -15.20 5.48 6.63
CA ALA A 424 -16.10 5.44 7.76
C ALA A 424 -17.45 6.10 7.45
N ALA A 425 -18.46 5.84 8.29
CA ALA A 425 -19.70 6.60 8.24
C ALA A 425 -19.47 8.02 8.77
N ASN A 426 -20.03 9.01 8.08
CA ASN A 426 -19.96 10.42 8.43
C ASN A 426 -21.32 10.83 9.00
N TYR A 427 -21.35 11.32 10.24
CA TYR A 427 -22.60 11.62 10.93
C TYR A 427 -22.80 13.12 11.07
N LEU A 428 -23.95 13.62 10.61
CA LEU A 428 -24.34 15.02 10.74
C LEU A 428 -25.57 15.13 11.64
N ASP A 429 -25.43 15.92 12.70
CA ASP A 429 -26.53 16.32 13.58
C ASP A 429 -27.23 17.54 12.98
N CYS A 430 -28.52 17.39 12.67
CA CYS A 430 -29.39 18.44 12.17
C CYS A 430 -30.41 18.82 13.24
N HIS A 431 -30.35 20.06 13.76
CA HIS A 431 -31.06 20.43 14.99
C HIS A 431 -31.80 21.77 14.90
N LEU A 432 -33.01 21.84 15.47
CA LEU A 432 -33.73 23.08 15.78
C LEU A 432 -33.72 23.29 17.30
N GLY A 433 -32.94 24.25 17.77
CA GLY A 433 -32.78 24.57 19.18
C GLY A 433 -34.01 25.21 19.82
N THR A 434 -34.85 25.87 19.02
CA THR A 434 -36.17 26.38 19.45
C THR A 434 -37.22 26.12 18.38
N ALA A 435 -38.50 26.06 18.79
CA ALA A 435 -39.59 25.88 17.83
C ALA A 435 -39.72 27.01 16.81
N THR A 436 -39.27 28.21 17.19
CA THR A 436 -39.29 29.43 16.37
C THR A 436 -37.98 29.66 15.61
N GLN A 437 -36.99 28.75 15.71
CA GLN A 437 -35.73 28.90 15.00
C GLN A 437 -35.97 28.82 13.48
N PRO A 438 -35.54 29.83 12.70
CA PRO A 438 -35.87 29.88 11.27
C PRO A 438 -35.03 28.92 10.43
N ALA A 439 -33.78 28.64 10.80
CA ALA A 439 -32.88 27.71 10.11
C ALA A 439 -32.35 26.63 11.07
N PRO A 440 -32.23 25.36 10.67
CA PRO A 440 -31.59 24.34 11.49
C PRO A 440 -30.07 24.61 11.62
N SER A 441 -29.43 24.03 12.62
CA SER A 441 -27.97 23.86 12.62
C SER A 441 -27.62 22.49 12.06
N VAL A 442 -26.58 22.42 11.22
CA VAL A 442 -26.04 21.17 10.67
C VAL A 442 -24.56 21.09 11.07
N ARG A 443 -24.15 20.01 11.74
CA ARG A 443 -22.76 19.84 12.23
C ARG A 443 -22.29 18.40 12.10
N LEU A 444 -21.04 18.20 11.72
CA LEU A 444 -20.39 16.89 11.76
C LEU A 444 -20.12 16.49 13.22
N VAL A 445 -20.43 15.25 13.58
CA VAL A 445 -20.16 14.67 14.90
C VAL A 445 -19.25 13.45 14.78
N SER A 446 -18.68 13.01 15.90
CA SER A 446 -17.88 11.77 15.92
C SER A 446 -18.74 10.54 15.65
N VAL A 447 -18.09 9.47 15.17
CA VAL A 447 -18.75 8.18 14.90
C VAL A 447 -19.49 7.66 16.13
N ASP A 448 -18.90 7.72 17.31
CA ASP A 448 -19.53 7.23 18.55
C ASP A 448 -20.81 8.01 18.90
N ILE A 449 -20.76 9.35 18.79
CA ILE A 449 -21.92 10.21 19.07
C ILE A 449 -23.03 9.99 18.06
N GLY A 450 -22.67 9.88 16.77
CA GLY A 450 -23.62 9.65 15.69
C GLY A 450 -24.27 8.27 15.78
N ALA A 451 -23.49 7.22 16.03
CA ALA A 451 -23.99 5.86 16.20
C ALA A 451 -24.94 5.74 17.41
N ALA A 452 -24.59 6.34 18.55
CA ALA A 452 -25.46 6.37 19.72
C ALA A 452 -26.77 7.13 19.43
N ALA A 453 -26.72 8.27 18.73
CA ALA A 453 -27.91 9.02 18.37
C ALA A 453 -28.83 8.28 17.41
N LEU A 454 -28.28 7.47 16.48
CA LEU A 454 -29.10 6.62 15.62
C LEU A 454 -29.85 5.54 16.42
N GLN A 455 -29.24 5.02 17.49
CA GLN A 455 -29.92 4.07 18.38
C GLN A 455 -31.11 4.75 19.09
N GLU A 456 -30.92 5.97 19.61
CA GLU A 456 -32.01 6.77 20.19
C GLU A 456 -33.14 7.03 19.16
N CYS A 457 -32.79 7.32 17.91
CA CYS A 457 -33.76 7.51 16.82
C CYS A 457 -34.51 6.21 16.49
N ALA A 458 -33.86 5.06 16.60
CA ALA A 458 -34.48 3.76 16.37
C ALA A 458 -35.46 3.38 17.50
N GLU A 459 -35.15 3.76 18.74
CA GLU A 459 -36.00 3.51 19.91
C GLU A 459 -37.22 4.45 20.00
N ALA A 460 -37.17 5.60 19.30
CA ALA A 460 -38.28 6.55 19.24
C ALA A 460 -39.39 6.17 18.23
N LYS A 461 -39.16 5.16 17.38
CA LYS A 461 -40.14 4.62 16.42
C LYS A 461 -40.95 3.49 17.05
#